data_AF-A0A1Z5T543-F1
#
_entry.id   AF-A0A1Z5T543-F1
#
_cell.length_a   1.000
_cell.length_b   1.000
_cell.length_c   1.000
_cell.angle_alpha   90.00
_cell.angle_beta   90.00
_cell.angle_gamma   90.00
#
_symmetry.space_group_name_H-M   'P 1'
#
loop_
_entity.id
_entity.type
_entity.pdbx_description
1 polymer ?
#
loop_
_entity_poly.entity_id
_entity_poly.type
_entity_poly.pdbx_seq_one_letter_code
_entity_poly.pdbx_strand_id
1 'polypeptide(L)'
;MEPFTLIEENSAPGPHHLFDDVLAHTSAPTADHDLRYIARLREANPGMIVTAIPANNVPLRAFAAAGLATCDRDLETDGFASLRGYTAPSLRQNRGQVAEVISFATYWYNWNNESFILYVVGDMQYVLKETRGSEHIHGPSKLTDALIQTIGDWLLSDQEVVWVYDLYWSRSKELYKQVEKASWDKVILDEKQKADLTKVATKFFSSKDVYEDLGVPWKRGLLFHGPPGNGKTISIKALMHTLLQRDEPIPTLYVKNAPMTYDIRSVFAQARRLSPCMLVLEDIETIVTSETRSYFFNELDGLENNDGLFVVGSTNFLDRLDPGLSKRPSRFDRKYLFPLPNEHERTLYCEYWRHKLEKKPDVEFPRKLSPAMAHITSDFSFAFLQECFVATLLTLARGETGLAEKDDDEDLDRYELWRTFKQQADALRKEINDETAFGSSMHLGWSDDVTLATNSKAPVATSSTSITKNAPHSAINSRESTTLPDLRGLALRDELLPQLPYAYQKRSFINSAAIEERLP
;
A
#
# COMPACT_ATOMS: atom_id res chain seq x y z
N MET A 1 -27.99 -14.19 -36.07
CA MET A 1 -28.25 -13.88 -34.66
C MET A 1 -29.43 -14.73 -34.25
N GLU A 2 -29.17 -15.86 -33.60
CA GLU A 2 -30.24 -16.57 -32.92
C GLU A 2 -30.69 -15.73 -31.71
N PRO A 3 -32.00 -15.61 -31.44
CA PRO A 3 -32.49 -14.91 -30.26
C PRO A 3 -32.20 -15.78 -29.04
N PHE A 4 -31.47 -15.24 -28.08
CA PHE A 4 -31.25 -15.87 -26.79
C PHE A 4 -32.60 -16.03 -26.07
N THR A 5 -33.03 -17.28 -25.91
CA THR A 5 -34.16 -17.65 -25.05
C THR A 5 -33.68 -17.56 -23.60
N LEU A 6 -34.25 -16.65 -22.82
CA LEU A 6 -34.17 -16.72 -21.36
C LEU A 6 -34.85 -18.04 -20.95
N ILE A 7 -34.06 -18.98 -20.44
CA ILE A 7 -34.62 -20.13 -19.73
C ILE A 7 -35.18 -19.55 -18.43
N GLU A 8 -36.49 -19.35 -18.37
CA GLU A 8 -37.17 -19.19 -17.08
C GLU A 8 -36.84 -20.43 -16.27
N GLU A 9 -36.12 -20.26 -15.16
CA GLU A 9 -35.88 -21.34 -14.21
C GLU A 9 -37.24 -21.94 -13.84
N ASN A 10 -37.42 -23.21 -14.22
CA ASN A 10 -38.55 -24.01 -13.84
C ASN A 10 -38.73 -23.91 -12.32
N SER A 11 -39.79 -23.21 -11.91
CA SER A 11 -40.32 -23.16 -10.57
C SER A 11 -40.86 -24.54 -10.18
N ALA A 12 -39.96 -25.46 -9.87
CA ALA A 12 -40.26 -26.60 -9.01
C ALA A 12 -39.99 -26.17 -7.55
N PRO A 13 -40.86 -26.50 -6.59
CA PRO A 13 -40.76 -26.02 -5.21
C PRO A 13 -39.67 -26.80 -4.46
N GLY A 14 -38.41 -26.48 -4.71
CA GLY A 14 -37.30 -26.81 -3.82
C GLY A 14 -37.27 -25.83 -2.64
N PRO A 15 -36.85 -26.25 -1.43
CA PRO A 15 -36.96 -25.43 -0.21
C PRO A 15 -36.03 -24.21 -0.15
N HIS A 16 -35.17 -24.00 -1.16
CA HIS A 16 -34.17 -22.94 -1.17
C HIS A 16 -34.16 -22.24 -2.53
N HIS A 17 -34.61 -21.00 -2.54
CA HIS A 17 -34.50 -20.09 -3.67
C HIS A 17 -33.30 -19.19 -3.39
N LEU A 18 -32.13 -19.50 -3.97
CA LEU A 18 -30.87 -18.83 -3.65
C LEU A 18 -31.00 -17.29 -3.63
N PHE A 19 -31.70 -16.72 -4.61
CA PHE A 19 -31.91 -15.27 -4.66
C PHE A 19 -32.82 -14.76 -3.54
N ASP A 20 -33.93 -15.44 -3.26
CA ASP A 20 -34.85 -15.04 -2.19
C ASP A 20 -34.25 -15.29 -0.79
N ASP A 21 -33.48 -16.36 -0.61
CA ASP A 21 -32.75 -16.67 0.62
C ASP A 21 -31.65 -15.64 0.86
N VAL A 22 -30.86 -15.29 -0.17
CA VAL A 22 -29.86 -14.22 -0.08
C VAL A 22 -30.53 -12.88 0.18
N LEU A 23 -31.62 -12.56 -0.52
CA LEU A 23 -32.36 -11.33 -0.30
C LEU A 23 -32.92 -11.28 1.12
N ALA A 24 -33.57 -12.34 1.62
CA ALA A 24 -34.06 -12.42 2.98
C ALA A 24 -32.94 -12.28 4.03
N HIS A 25 -31.76 -12.86 3.77
CA HIS A 25 -30.59 -12.72 4.65
C HIS A 25 -29.91 -11.35 4.59
N THR A 26 -30.07 -10.60 3.50
CA THR A 26 -29.37 -9.31 3.27
C THR A 26 -30.30 -8.09 3.29
N SER A 27 -31.61 -8.29 3.35
CA SER A 27 -32.63 -7.21 3.42
C SER A 27 -33.02 -6.83 4.85
N ALA A 28 -32.25 -7.29 5.84
CA ALA A 28 -32.40 -6.82 7.20
C ALA A 28 -32.23 -5.29 7.25
N PRO A 29 -33.12 -4.55 7.94
CA PRO A 29 -32.98 -3.11 8.10
C PRO A 29 -31.63 -2.79 8.74
N THR A 30 -30.75 -2.15 7.99
CA THR A 30 -29.48 -1.65 8.53
C THR A 30 -29.76 -0.34 9.26
N ALA A 31 -29.16 -0.19 10.44
CA ALA A 31 -29.14 1.08 11.13
C ALA A 31 -27.96 1.89 10.61
N ASP A 32 -28.19 3.14 10.23
CA ASP A 32 -27.11 4.11 10.15
C ASP A 32 -26.60 4.36 11.57
N HIS A 33 -25.44 3.79 11.88
CA HIS A 33 -24.86 3.85 13.20
C HIS A 33 -24.45 5.28 13.57
N ASP A 34 -23.99 6.07 12.60
CA ASP A 34 -23.53 7.44 12.83
C ASP A 34 -24.69 8.36 13.21
N LEU A 35 -25.82 8.26 12.50
CA LEU A 35 -27.04 9.00 12.86
C LEU A 35 -27.51 8.66 14.29
N ARG A 36 -27.38 7.39 14.70
CA ARG A 36 -27.73 6.97 16.06
C ARG A 36 -26.76 7.51 17.10
N TYR A 37 -25.45 7.50 16.83
CA TYR A 37 -24.46 8.08 17.73
C TYR A 37 -24.68 9.58 17.90
N ILE A 38 -24.88 10.32 16.80
CA ILE A 38 -25.16 11.77 16.83
C ILE A 38 -26.41 12.06 17.67
N ALA A 39 -27.50 11.32 17.46
CA ALA A 39 -28.74 11.51 18.20
C ALA A 39 -28.53 11.31 19.71
N ARG A 40 -27.80 10.25 20.09
CA ARG A 40 -27.49 9.93 21.49
C ARG A 40 -26.55 10.93 22.14
N LEU A 41 -25.52 11.37 21.43
CA LEU A 41 -24.59 12.38 21.92
C LEU A 41 -25.29 13.72 22.16
N ARG A 42 -26.24 14.11 21.30
CA ARG A 42 -27.08 15.30 21.48
C ARG A 42 -28.03 15.19 22.68
N GLU A 43 -28.60 14.00 22.89
CA GLU A 43 -29.48 13.72 24.05
C GLU A 43 -28.70 13.78 25.37
N ALA A 44 -27.50 13.18 25.40
CA ALA A 44 -26.64 13.16 26.58
C ALA A 44 -25.97 14.51 26.89
N ASN A 45 -25.77 15.36 25.87
CA ASN A 45 -25.09 16.65 26.01
C ASN A 45 -25.95 17.81 25.49
N PRO A 46 -27.03 18.20 26.21
CA PRO A 46 -27.86 19.32 25.80
C PRO A 46 -27.05 20.63 25.74
N GLY A 47 -27.20 21.39 24.65
CA GLY A 47 -26.51 22.67 24.46
C GLY A 47 -25.14 22.56 23.78
N MET A 48 -24.68 21.36 23.44
CA MET A 48 -23.49 21.14 22.63
C MET A 48 -23.83 20.80 21.17
N ILE A 49 -23.12 21.43 20.25
CA ILE A 49 -23.08 21.05 18.85
C ILE A 49 -22.26 19.77 18.73
N VAL A 50 -22.76 18.78 18.01
CA VAL A 50 -22.06 17.52 17.70
C VAL A 50 -21.66 17.53 16.23
N THR A 51 -20.36 17.47 15.95
CA THR A 51 -19.79 17.37 14.61
C THR A 51 -19.16 15.98 14.42
N ALA A 52 -19.67 15.21 13.48
CA ALA A 52 -19.09 13.92 13.10
C ALA A 52 -17.98 14.12 12.05
N ILE A 53 -16.84 13.49 12.26
CA ILE A 53 -15.64 13.67 11.44
C ILE A 53 -15.00 12.29 11.22
N PRO A 54 -14.65 11.89 9.99
CA PRO A 54 -13.84 10.69 9.76
C PRO A 54 -12.41 10.88 10.28
N ALA A 55 -11.89 9.93 11.06
CA ALA A 55 -10.56 10.02 11.68
C ALA A 55 -9.42 10.00 10.65
N ASN A 56 -9.63 9.36 9.50
CA ASN A 56 -8.69 9.36 8.37
C ASN A 56 -8.61 10.71 7.64
N ASN A 57 -9.67 11.53 7.71
CA ASN A 57 -9.71 12.85 7.10
C ASN A 57 -9.06 13.90 8.00
N VAL A 58 -9.42 13.92 9.29
CA VAL A 58 -8.91 14.90 10.26
C VAL A 58 -8.35 14.17 11.48
N PRO A 59 -7.06 13.83 11.54
CA PRO A 59 -6.53 12.97 12.58
C PRO A 59 -6.26 13.75 13.88
N LEU A 60 -7.33 14.09 14.63
CA LEU A 60 -7.30 14.89 15.86
C LEU A 60 -6.25 14.39 16.87
N ARG A 61 -6.17 13.07 17.07
CA ARG A 61 -5.21 12.44 17.99
C ARG A 61 -3.77 12.56 17.51
N ALA A 62 -3.52 12.48 16.20
CA ALA A 62 -2.17 12.65 15.65
C ALA A 62 -1.73 14.11 15.73
N PHE A 63 -2.65 15.06 15.51
CA PHE A 63 -2.41 16.48 15.69
C PHE A 63 -2.03 16.82 17.15
N ALA A 64 -2.74 16.23 18.12
CA ALA A 64 -2.38 16.36 19.53
C ALA A 64 -1.04 15.67 19.87
N ALA A 65 -0.77 14.48 19.33
CA ALA A 65 0.51 13.79 19.51
C ALA A 65 1.69 14.55 18.91
N ALA A 66 1.46 15.42 17.92
CA ALA A 66 2.45 16.35 17.38
C ALA A 66 2.73 17.55 18.31
N GLY A 67 2.08 17.65 19.46
CA GLY A 67 2.25 18.72 20.45
C GLY A 67 1.48 20.00 20.11
N LEU A 68 0.57 19.97 19.12
CA LEU A 68 -0.20 21.12 18.66
C LEU A 68 -1.56 21.26 19.38
N ALA A 69 -1.96 20.25 20.14
CA ALA A 69 -3.15 20.21 20.99
C ALA A 69 -2.90 19.21 22.14
N THR A 70 -3.77 19.19 23.17
CA THR A 70 -3.81 18.09 24.14
C THR A 70 -5.04 17.21 23.89
N CYS A 71 -4.89 15.92 24.17
CA CYS A 71 -5.93 14.92 23.95
C CYS A 71 -5.84 13.86 25.05
N ASP A 72 -6.45 14.18 26.18
CA ASP A 72 -6.36 13.38 27.40
C ASP A 72 -7.58 12.47 27.48
N ARG A 73 -7.35 11.15 27.50
CA ARG A 73 -8.45 10.17 27.57
C ARG A 73 -9.18 10.33 28.91
N ASP A 74 -10.50 10.42 28.84
CA ASP A 74 -11.33 10.37 30.04
C ASP A 74 -11.35 8.93 30.57
N LEU A 75 -10.91 8.78 31.82
CA LEU A 75 -10.88 7.51 32.54
C LEU A 75 -11.79 7.54 33.78
N GLU A 76 -12.42 8.68 34.06
CA GLU A 76 -13.17 8.91 35.29
C GLU A 76 -14.67 8.91 35.04
N THR A 77 -15.13 9.48 33.92
CA THR A 77 -16.56 9.72 33.69
C THR A 77 -17.20 8.76 32.67
N ASP A 78 -16.41 8.13 31.81
CA ASP A 78 -16.92 7.22 30.76
C ASP A 78 -16.04 5.97 30.60
N GLY A 79 -16.62 4.91 30.04
CA GLY A 79 -15.91 3.69 29.69
C GLY A 79 -15.09 3.83 28.40
N PHE A 80 -14.16 2.91 28.18
CA PHE A 80 -13.47 2.80 26.89
C PHE A 80 -13.38 1.34 26.46
N ALA A 81 -13.39 1.11 25.15
CA ALA A 81 -13.12 -0.18 24.53
C ALA A 81 -11.80 -0.09 23.74
N SER A 82 -10.86 -0.95 24.08
CA SER A 82 -9.61 -1.08 23.36
C SER A 82 -9.25 -2.54 23.13
N LEU A 83 -8.65 -2.81 21.99
CA LEU A 83 -7.97 -4.05 21.69
C LEU A 83 -6.49 -3.86 22.00
N ARG A 84 -5.92 -4.76 22.78
CA ARG A 84 -4.49 -4.77 23.06
C ARG A 84 -3.86 -5.95 22.34
N GLY A 85 -2.85 -5.67 21.54
CA GLY A 85 -2.13 -6.67 20.75
C GLY A 85 -0.64 -6.60 21.03
N TYR A 86 0.05 -7.73 20.87
CA TYR A 86 1.50 -7.73 20.84
C TYR A 86 1.98 -7.51 19.41
N THR A 87 2.64 -6.40 19.15
CA THR A 87 3.35 -6.18 17.89
C THR A 87 4.71 -6.84 18.00
N ALA A 88 4.92 -7.87 17.17
CA ALA A 88 6.21 -8.53 17.09
C ALA A 88 7.31 -7.50 16.79
N PRO A 89 8.49 -7.63 17.41
CA PRO A 89 9.58 -6.73 17.11
C PRO A 89 9.97 -6.86 15.63
N SER A 90 10.50 -5.77 15.07
CA SER A 90 11.32 -5.91 13.86
C SER A 90 12.47 -6.89 14.17
N LEU A 91 12.90 -7.69 13.19
CA LEU A 91 13.89 -8.79 13.36
C LEU A 91 15.21 -8.40 14.07
N ARG A 92 15.47 -7.10 14.30
CA ARG A 92 16.64 -6.56 15.01
C ARG A 92 16.38 -6.19 16.48
N GLN A 93 15.15 -6.32 16.95
CA GLN A 93 14.77 -6.07 18.34
C GLN A 93 14.37 -7.38 18.99
N ASN A 94 14.88 -7.66 20.20
CA ASN A 94 14.59 -8.90 20.92
C ASN A 94 13.27 -8.85 21.70
N ARG A 95 12.52 -7.74 21.62
CA ARG A 95 11.26 -7.56 22.35
C ARG A 95 10.31 -6.69 21.56
N GLY A 96 9.13 -7.24 21.30
CA GLY A 96 8.02 -6.50 20.70
C GLY A 96 7.38 -5.55 21.69
N GLN A 97 6.32 -4.90 21.26
CA GLN A 97 5.63 -3.90 22.06
C GLN A 97 4.15 -4.27 22.20
N VAL A 98 3.53 -3.83 23.28
CA VAL A 98 2.07 -3.89 23.39
C VAL A 98 1.53 -2.69 22.63
N ALA A 99 0.82 -2.95 21.54
CA ALA A 99 0.02 -1.96 20.85
C ALA A 99 -1.40 -1.94 21.42
N GLU A 100 -2.02 -0.77 21.38
CA GLU A 100 -3.41 -0.57 21.75
C GLU A 100 -4.14 0.06 20.57
N VAL A 101 -5.24 -0.56 20.17
CA VAL A 101 -6.18 -0.03 19.18
C VAL A 101 -7.44 0.34 19.94
N ILE A 102 -7.78 1.63 19.93
CA ILE A 102 -8.93 2.15 20.67
C ILE A 102 -10.14 2.12 19.73
N SER A 103 -11.13 1.30 20.07
CA SER A 103 -12.38 1.16 19.31
C SER A 103 -13.47 2.08 19.84
N PHE A 104 -13.44 2.42 21.13
CA PHE A 104 -14.33 3.41 21.74
C PHE A 104 -13.59 4.14 22.87
N ALA A 105 -13.61 5.47 22.91
CA ALA A 105 -13.15 6.24 24.06
C ALA A 105 -13.60 7.71 23.98
N THR A 106 -13.69 8.34 25.15
CA THR A 106 -13.94 9.77 25.32
C THR A 106 -12.65 10.48 25.70
N TYR A 107 -12.45 11.71 25.23
CA TYR A 107 -11.26 12.51 25.49
C TYR A 107 -11.62 13.96 25.78
N TRP A 108 -10.86 14.56 26.69
CA TRP A 108 -10.76 15.99 26.88
C TRP A 108 -9.75 16.53 25.88
N TYR A 109 -10.24 17.27 24.89
CA TYR A 109 -9.41 17.79 23.81
C TYR A 109 -9.24 19.30 23.95
N ASN A 110 -8.01 19.79 24.09
CA ASN A 110 -7.74 21.21 24.25
C ASN A 110 -6.90 21.73 23.10
N TRP A 111 -7.39 22.79 22.45
CA TRP A 111 -6.70 23.45 21.36
C TRP A 111 -6.99 24.95 21.37
N ASN A 112 -5.95 25.79 21.24
CA ASN A 112 -6.07 27.25 21.18
C ASN A 112 -6.92 27.87 22.31
N ASN A 113 -6.67 27.44 23.56
CA ASN A 113 -7.42 27.84 24.76
C ASN A 113 -8.93 27.49 24.74
N GLU A 114 -9.35 26.61 23.84
CA GLU A 114 -10.70 26.06 23.80
C GLU A 114 -10.69 24.58 24.16
N SER A 115 -11.64 24.18 24.99
CA SER A 115 -11.88 22.78 25.33
C SER A 115 -13.01 22.20 24.47
N PHE A 116 -12.85 20.95 24.09
CA PHE A 116 -13.79 20.14 23.32
C PHE A 116 -13.92 18.78 23.98
N ILE A 117 -15.07 18.13 23.80
CA ILE A 117 -15.22 16.71 24.14
C ILE A 117 -15.12 15.92 22.84
N LEU A 118 -14.23 14.93 22.82
CA LEU A 118 -13.99 14.09 21.65
C LEU A 118 -14.39 12.64 21.97
N TYR A 119 -15.37 12.11 21.24
CA TYR A 119 -15.67 10.68 21.24
C TYR A 119 -15.03 10.03 20.01
N VAL A 120 -14.36 8.90 20.19
CA VAL A 120 -13.85 8.06 19.11
C VAL A 120 -14.68 6.78 19.08
N VAL A 121 -15.21 6.41 17.91
CA VAL A 121 -15.99 5.19 17.68
C VAL A 121 -15.53 4.56 16.36
N GLY A 122 -14.71 3.51 16.44
CA GLY A 122 -14.05 2.93 15.27
C GLY A 122 -13.22 3.97 14.51
N ASP A 123 -13.52 4.16 13.22
CA ASP A 123 -12.87 5.14 12.34
C ASP A 123 -13.56 6.51 12.32
N MET A 124 -14.66 6.66 13.08
CA MET A 124 -15.37 7.92 13.24
C MET A 124 -15.01 8.59 14.56
N GLN A 125 -15.09 9.91 14.57
CA GLN A 125 -14.88 10.73 15.75
C GLN A 125 -15.92 11.85 15.80
N TYR A 126 -16.38 12.17 17.01
CA TYR A 126 -17.45 13.13 17.25
C TYR A 126 -16.93 14.21 18.18
N VAL A 127 -16.85 15.43 17.66
CA VAL A 127 -16.39 16.61 18.40
C VAL A 127 -17.61 17.37 18.91
N LEU A 128 -17.65 17.57 20.23
CA LEU A 128 -18.68 18.32 20.90
C LEU A 128 -18.13 19.67 21.34
N LYS A 129 -18.91 20.73 21.06
CA LYS A 129 -18.57 22.10 21.46
C LYS A 129 -19.83 22.88 21.86
N GLU A 130 -19.74 23.70 22.90
CA GLU A 130 -20.88 24.55 23.31
C GLU A 130 -21.27 25.53 22.21
N THR A 131 -22.56 25.82 22.07
CA THR A 131 -23.03 26.85 21.14
C THR A 131 -22.51 28.23 21.54
N ARG A 132 -22.10 29.05 20.56
CA ARG A 132 -21.72 30.45 20.80
C ARG A 132 -22.48 31.42 19.90
N GLY A 133 -22.91 32.54 20.48
CA GLY A 133 -23.56 33.63 19.76
C GLY A 133 -24.85 33.17 19.06
N SER A 134 -24.89 33.27 17.74
CA SER A 134 -26.05 32.93 16.91
C SER A 134 -25.97 31.53 16.28
N GLU A 135 -25.11 30.64 16.78
CA GLU A 135 -25.01 29.27 16.28
C GLU A 135 -26.25 28.44 16.63
N HIS A 136 -26.70 27.62 15.68
CA HIS A 136 -27.80 26.69 15.90
C HIS A 136 -27.26 25.36 16.43
N ILE A 137 -27.95 24.75 17.39
CA ILE A 137 -27.53 23.51 18.07
C ILE A 137 -27.33 22.30 17.14
N HIS A 138 -28.00 22.30 15.99
CA HIS A 138 -27.86 21.27 14.95
C HIS A 138 -27.04 21.74 13.73
N GLY A 139 -26.49 22.95 13.79
CA GLY A 139 -25.64 23.53 12.74
C GLY A 139 -24.15 23.31 13.02
N PRO A 140 -23.26 23.88 12.18
CA PRO A 140 -21.82 23.82 12.41
C PRO A 140 -21.40 24.72 13.58
N SER A 141 -20.30 24.34 14.23
CA SER A 141 -19.62 25.18 15.22
C SER A 141 -18.40 25.83 14.57
N LYS A 142 -18.30 27.17 14.64
CA LYS A 142 -17.17 27.91 14.05
C LYS A 142 -15.83 27.52 14.65
N LEU A 143 -15.81 27.16 15.94
CA LEU A 143 -14.59 26.73 16.62
C LEU A 143 -14.15 25.33 16.16
N THR A 144 -15.10 24.41 16.01
CA THR A 144 -14.81 23.08 15.45
C THR A 144 -14.34 23.18 14.00
N ASP A 145 -14.96 24.04 13.19
CA ASP A 145 -14.54 24.27 11.80
C ASP A 145 -13.12 24.87 11.72
N ALA A 146 -12.79 25.82 12.60
CA ALA A 146 -11.44 26.39 12.70
C ALA A 146 -10.39 25.33 13.11
N LEU A 147 -10.74 24.42 14.03
CA LEU A 147 -9.90 23.29 14.40
C LEU A 147 -9.68 22.35 13.20
N ILE A 148 -10.75 21.98 12.49
CA ILE A 148 -10.68 21.14 11.29
C ILE A 148 -9.79 21.79 10.23
N GLN A 149 -9.97 23.08 9.96
CA GLN A 149 -9.18 23.82 8.98
C GLN A 149 -7.70 23.86 9.37
N THR A 150 -7.40 24.15 10.65
CA THR A 150 -6.02 24.20 11.13
C THR A 150 -5.33 22.84 11.01
N ILE A 151 -6.04 21.74 11.29
CA ILE A 151 -5.51 20.39 11.11
C ILE A 151 -5.31 20.09 9.62
N GLY A 152 -6.24 20.52 8.76
CA GLY A 152 -6.09 20.44 7.31
C GLY A 152 -4.83 21.16 6.82
N ASP A 153 -4.62 22.39 7.27
CA ASP A 153 -3.43 23.19 6.95
C ASP A 153 -2.15 22.54 7.50
N TRP A 154 -2.19 21.99 8.71
CA TRP A 154 -1.08 21.24 9.30
C TRP A 154 -0.72 20.01 8.47
N LEU A 155 -1.72 19.26 8.02
CA LEU A 155 -1.53 18.11 7.13
C LEU A 155 -0.88 18.53 5.81
N LEU A 156 -1.18 19.72 5.31
CA LEU A 156 -0.54 20.28 4.10
C LEU A 156 0.86 20.84 4.39
N SER A 157 1.13 21.30 5.62
CA SER A 157 2.42 21.88 6.03
C SER A 157 3.51 20.85 6.34
N ASP A 158 3.14 19.63 6.74
CA ASP A 158 4.09 18.54 7.02
C ASP A 158 4.59 17.92 5.69
N GLN A 159 5.26 18.72 4.86
CA GLN A 159 5.64 18.41 3.46
C GLN A 159 6.68 17.29 3.32
N GLU A 160 7.17 16.73 4.42
CA GLU A 160 8.12 15.61 4.44
C GLU A 160 7.43 14.24 4.30
N VAL A 161 6.48 14.13 3.36
CA VAL A 161 5.71 12.91 3.14
C VAL A 161 5.59 12.59 1.66
N VAL A 162 5.48 11.30 1.34
CA VAL A 162 4.96 10.83 0.07
C VAL A 162 3.55 10.28 0.32
N TRP A 163 2.57 10.70 -0.48
CA TRP A 163 1.23 10.12 -0.41
C TRP A 163 1.27 8.71 -1.00
N VAL A 164 0.79 7.71 -0.27
CA VAL A 164 0.76 6.32 -0.73
C VAL A 164 -0.68 5.84 -0.77
N TYR A 165 -1.08 5.28 -1.91
CA TYR A 165 -2.37 4.60 -2.05
C TYR A 165 -2.19 3.10 -2.04
N ASP A 166 -2.87 2.44 -1.11
CA ASP A 166 -2.98 0.99 -1.00
C ASP A 166 -4.36 0.68 -0.42
N LEU A 167 -5.38 0.63 -1.29
CA LEU A 167 -6.83 0.65 -0.97
C LEU A 167 -7.34 1.92 -0.27
N TYR A 168 -6.47 2.68 0.38
CA TYR A 168 -6.76 3.99 0.97
C TYR A 168 -5.51 4.89 0.93
N TRP A 169 -5.73 6.20 1.05
CA TRP A 169 -4.65 7.17 1.13
C TRP A 169 -3.99 7.19 2.50
N SER A 170 -2.66 7.14 2.50
CA SER A 170 -1.83 7.30 3.69
C SER A 170 -0.64 8.22 3.39
N ARG A 171 -0.05 8.80 4.43
CA ARG A 171 1.13 9.68 4.32
C ARG A 171 2.36 8.94 4.82
N SER A 172 3.31 8.63 3.93
CA SER A 172 4.49 7.83 4.27
C SER A 172 5.75 8.68 4.45
N LYS A 173 6.12 8.94 5.71
CA LYS A 173 7.43 9.52 6.07
C LYS A 173 8.58 8.57 5.79
N GLU A 174 8.34 7.27 5.87
CA GLU A 174 9.36 6.27 5.57
C GLU A 174 9.73 6.26 4.09
N LEU A 175 8.74 6.30 3.19
CA LEU A 175 9.00 6.42 1.77
C LEU A 175 9.68 7.75 1.44
N TYR A 176 9.28 8.86 2.07
CA TYR A 176 9.96 10.15 1.94
C TYR A 176 11.46 10.06 2.26
N LYS A 177 11.83 9.48 3.41
CA LYS A 177 13.24 9.28 3.79
C LYS A 177 14.03 8.37 2.84
N GLN A 178 13.35 7.43 2.17
CA GLN A 178 13.98 6.62 1.13
C GLN A 178 14.24 7.44 -0.14
N VAL A 179 13.28 8.27 -0.53
CA VAL A 179 13.38 9.17 -1.68
C VAL A 179 14.48 10.20 -1.46
N GLU A 180 14.58 10.82 -0.28
CA GLU A 180 15.68 11.74 0.08
C GLU A 180 17.08 11.15 -0.16
N LYS A 181 17.23 9.83 -0.08
CA LYS A 181 18.50 9.13 -0.27
C LYS A 181 18.69 8.60 -1.69
N ALA A 182 17.65 8.60 -2.52
CA ALA A 182 17.63 8.01 -3.85
C ALA A 182 18.05 9.06 -4.88
N SER A 183 19.35 9.27 -5.05
CA SER A 183 19.90 10.20 -6.04
C SER A 183 20.41 9.47 -7.29
N TRP A 184 20.44 10.14 -8.45
CA TRP A 184 20.80 9.51 -9.74
C TRP A 184 22.23 8.94 -9.79
N ASP A 185 23.15 9.43 -8.94
CA ASP A 185 24.50 8.88 -8.78
C ASP A 185 24.50 7.46 -8.19
N LYS A 186 23.42 7.06 -7.50
CA LYS A 186 23.27 5.72 -6.91
C LYS A 186 22.52 4.74 -7.82
N VAL A 187 22.06 5.22 -8.97
CA VAL A 187 21.33 4.40 -9.94
C VAL A 187 22.29 4.01 -11.06
N ILE A 188 22.49 2.72 -11.28
CA ILE A 188 23.22 2.23 -12.45
C ILE A 188 22.22 2.16 -13.61
N LEU A 189 22.41 3.05 -14.58
CA LEU A 189 21.58 3.19 -15.78
C LEU A 189 22.39 3.99 -16.81
N ASP A 190 22.07 3.84 -18.09
CA ASP A 190 22.61 4.68 -19.17
C ASP A 190 22.51 6.19 -18.84
N GLU A 191 23.64 6.89 -18.94
CA GLU A 191 23.76 8.32 -18.57
C GLU A 191 22.89 9.22 -19.46
N LYS A 192 22.71 8.85 -20.74
CA LYS A 192 21.83 9.60 -21.63
C LYS A 192 20.36 9.44 -21.21
N GLN A 193 19.95 8.24 -20.81
CA GLN A 193 18.61 8.00 -20.28
C GLN A 193 18.36 8.74 -18.96
N LYS A 194 19.32 8.76 -18.03
CA LYS A 194 19.24 9.57 -16.78
C LYS A 194 19.05 11.05 -17.07
N ALA A 195 19.85 11.59 -18.00
CA ALA A 195 19.79 12.99 -18.39
C ALA A 195 18.46 13.35 -19.07
N ASP A 196 17.94 12.49 -19.96
CA ASP A 196 16.66 12.73 -20.63
C ASP A 196 15.49 12.67 -19.64
N LEU A 197 15.44 11.68 -18.75
CA LEU A 197 14.41 11.57 -17.70
C LEU A 197 14.37 12.82 -16.80
N THR A 198 15.53 13.23 -16.31
CA THR A 198 15.69 14.42 -15.47
C THR A 198 15.25 15.68 -16.20
N LYS A 199 15.68 15.84 -17.46
CA LYS A 199 15.33 16.99 -18.30
C LYS A 199 13.84 17.05 -18.60
N VAL A 200 13.21 15.92 -18.94
CA VAL A 200 11.78 15.87 -19.25
C VAL A 200 10.94 16.28 -18.05
N ALA A 201 11.22 15.73 -16.87
CA ALA A 201 10.47 16.07 -15.66
C ALA A 201 10.69 17.53 -15.24
N THR A 202 11.95 17.97 -15.17
CA THR A 202 12.28 19.34 -14.74
C THR A 202 11.71 20.38 -15.71
N LYS A 203 11.82 20.13 -17.02
CA LYS A 203 11.28 21.04 -18.03
C LYS A 203 9.75 21.08 -17.98
N PHE A 204 9.08 19.94 -17.81
CA PHE A 204 7.62 19.90 -17.71
C PHE A 204 7.08 20.85 -16.63
N PHE A 205 7.62 20.76 -15.41
CA PHE A 205 7.16 21.61 -14.30
C PHE A 205 7.58 23.07 -14.43
N SER A 206 8.67 23.36 -15.15
CA SER A 206 9.18 24.73 -15.33
C SER A 206 8.64 25.41 -16.60
N SER A 207 7.72 24.77 -17.33
CA SER A 207 7.21 25.27 -18.63
C SER A 207 5.70 25.50 -18.62
N LYS A 208 5.05 25.62 -17.46
CA LYS A 208 3.59 25.83 -17.34
C LYS A 208 3.07 26.90 -18.30
N ASP A 209 3.65 28.11 -18.26
CA ASP A 209 3.25 29.25 -19.10
C ASP A 209 3.33 28.92 -20.60
N VAL A 210 4.31 28.12 -21.02
CA VAL A 210 4.46 27.69 -22.42
C VAL A 210 3.31 26.77 -22.85
N TYR A 211 2.81 25.91 -21.95
CA TYR A 211 1.64 25.07 -22.25
C TYR A 211 0.38 25.93 -22.37
N GLU A 212 0.21 26.91 -21.48
CA GLU A 212 -0.91 27.85 -21.47
C GLU A 212 -0.92 28.73 -22.74
N ASP A 213 0.22 29.34 -23.11
CA ASP A 213 0.36 30.19 -24.30
C ASP A 213 0.05 29.44 -25.60
N LEU A 214 0.39 28.16 -25.67
CA LEU A 214 0.14 27.30 -26.83
C LEU A 214 -1.27 26.67 -26.83
N GLY A 215 -2.03 26.82 -25.74
CA GLY A 215 -3.35 26.22 -25.58
C GLY A 215 -3.35 24.69 -25.59
N VAL A 216 -2.24 24.06 -25.14
CA VAL A 216 -2.09 22.61 -25.08
C VAL A 216 -2.21 22.11 -23.64
N PRO A 217 -2.84 20.95 -23.37
CA PRO A 217 -3.01 20.44 -22.01
C PRO A 217 -1.67 20.28 -21.28
N TRP A 218 -1.56 20.84 -20.07
CA TRP A 218 -0.34 20.76 -19.27
C TRP A 218 -0.27 19.43 -18.51
N LYS A 219 -0.17 18.33 -19.25
CA LYS A 219 -0.01 16.98 -18.70
C LYS A 219 1.12 16.23 -19.41
N ARG A 220 1.67 15.21 -18.74
CA ARG A 220 2.74 14.36 -19.29
C ARG A 220 2.64 12.94 -18.75
N GLY A 221 2.77 11.95 -19.62
CA GLY A 221 2.86 10.55 -19.23
C GLY A 221 4.18 9.90 -19.64
N LEU A 222 4.87 9.25 -18.69
CA LEU A 222 6.00 8.36 -18.96
C LEU A 222 5.66 6.91 -18.58
N LEU A 223 6.09 5.95 -19.39
CA LEU A 223 5.97 4.52 -19.09
C LEU A 223 7.34 3.87 -19.00
N PHE A 224 7.67 3.30 -17.85
CA PHE A 224 8.89 2.52 -17.64
C PHE A 224 8.56 1.05 -17.87
N HIS A 225 9.30 0.38 -18.75
CA HIS A 225 9.04 -1.02 -19.08
C HIS A 225 10.31 -1.82 -19.23
N GLY A 226 10.20 -3.14 -19.07
CA GLY A 226 11.32 -4.08 -19.19
C GLY A 226 11.27 -5.14 -18.10
N PRO A 227 12.17 -6.14 -18.14
CA PRO A 227 12.18 -7.25 -17.18
C PRO A 227 12.25 -6.78 -15.71
N PRO A 228 11.71 -7.57 -14.77
CA PRO A 228 11.77 -7.26 -13.34
C PRO A 228 13.22 -7.19 -12.84
N GLY A 229 13.46 -6.38 -11.82
CA GLY A 229 14.78 -6.29 -11.18
C GLY A 229 15.84 -5.44 -11.89
N ASN A 230 15.47 -4.64 -12.91
CA ASN A 230 16.40 -3.80 -13.69
C ASN A 230 16.26 -2.29 -13.41
N GLY A 231 15.90 -1.92 -12.18
CA GLY A 231 16.03 -0.53 -11.72
C GLY A 231 14.88 0.43 -12.08
N LYS A 232 13.71 -0.05 -12.50
CA LYS A 232 12.51 0.80 -12.72
C LYS A 232 12.13 1.58 -11.45
N THR A 233 11.88 0.88 -10.34
CA THR A 233 11.46 1.48 -9.06
C THR A 233 12.49 2.43 -8.46
N ILE A 234 13.79 2.08 -8.49
CA ILE A 234 14.83 2.98 -7.97
C ILE A 234 14.98 4.24 -8.85
N SER A 235 14.77 4.13 -10.15
CA SER A 235 14.76 5.28 -11.07
C SER A 235 13.55 6.19 -10.85
N ILE A 236 12.38 5.62 -10.53
CA ILE A 236 11.22 6.39 -10.09
C ILE A 236 11.56 7.18 -8.82
N LYS A 237 12.14 6.53 -7.80
CA LYS A 237 12.58 7.21 -6.57
C LYS A 237 13.62 8.30 -6.83
N ALA A 238 14.54 8.09 -7.79
CA ALA A 238 15.51 9.11 -8.18
C ALA A 238 14.87 10.32 -8.88
N LEU A 239 13.83 10.08 -9.67
CA LEU A 239 13.05 11.14 -10.27
C LEU A 239 12.24 11.91 -9.21
N MET A 240 11.62 11.20 -8.26
CA MET A 240 10.94 11.83 -7.11
C MET A 240 11.91 12.71 -6.31
N HIS A 241 13.11 12.20 -6.01
CA HIS A 241 14.15 12.97 -5.33
C HIS A 241 14.50 14.25 -6.09
N THR A 242 14.71 14.14 -7.41
CA THR A 242 14.99 15.31 -8.27
C THR A 242 13.90 16.37 -8.16
N LEU A 243 12.64 15.96 -8.15
CA LEU A 243 11.50 16.85 -8.05
C LEU A 243 11.31 17.46 -6.65
N LEU A 244 11.71 16.75 -5.60
CA LEU A 244 11.74 17.28 -4.24
C LEU A 244 12.86 18.32 -4.02
N GLN A 245 13.95 18.24 -4.77
CA GLN A 245 15.10 19.17 -4.67
C GLN A 245 14.95 20.46 -5.49
N ARG A 246 13.79 20.68 -6.12
CA ARG A 246 13.48 21.94 -6.83
C ARG A 246 13.27 23.07 -5.82
N ASP A 247 13.44 24.32 -6.30
CA ASP A 247 13.13 25.52 -5.49
C ASP A 247 11.69 25.51 -4.97
N GLU A 248 10.76 25.03 -5.81
CA GLU A 248 9.40 24.64 -5.44
C GLU A 248 9.29 23.11 -5.53
N PRO A 249 9.35 22.40 -4.38
CA PRO A 249 9.24 20.96 -4.33
C PRO A 249 7.90 20.47 -4.90
N ILE A 250 7.95 19.46 -5.77
CA ILE A 250 6.73 18.88 -6.34
C ILE A 250 6.31 17.65 -5.52
N PRO A 251 5.08 17.62 -4.97
CA PRO A 251 4.58 16.47 -4.23
C PRO A 251 4.46 15.24 -5.13
N THR A 252 4.68 14.07 -4.54
CA THR A 252 4.48 12.79 -5.22
C THR A 252 3.38 11.97 -4.55
N LEU A 253 2.50 11.40 -5.38
CA LEU A 253 1.55 10.36 -5.02
C LEU A 253 2.05 9.02 -5.58
N TYR A 254 2.07 7.99 -4.75
CA TYR A 254 2.60 6.67 -5.07
C TYR A 254 1.52 5.60 -4.90
N VAL A 255 1.04 5.07 -6.01
CA VAL A 255 -0.02 4.06 -6.01
C VAL A 255 0.62 2.68 -6.09
N LYS A 256 0.38 1.87 -5.05
CA LYS A 256 0.84 0.46 -5.00
C LYS A 256 -0.22 -0.49 -5.54
N ASN A 257 -1.48 -0.25 -5.19
CA ASN A 257 -2.59 -1.12 -5.54
C ASN A 257 -3.90 -0.34 -5.59
N ALA A 258 -4.66 -0.49 -6.68
CA ALA A 258 -5.94 0.17 -6.91
C ALA A 258 -6.85 -0.74 -7.79
N PRO A 259 -7.37 -1.84 -7.23
CA PRO A 259 -8.01 -2.89 -8.01
C PRO A 259 -9.44 -2.55 -8.48
N MET A 260 -10.11 -1.58 -7.86
CA MET A 260 -11.51 -1.25 -8.12
C MET A 260 -11.67 0.10 -8.82
N THR A 261 -12.80 0.29 -9.51
CA THR A 261 -13.10 1.55 -10.24
C THR A 261 -13.15 2.78 -9.32
N TYR A 262 -13.65 2.61 -8.08
CA TYR A 262 -13.65 3.68 -7.08
C TYR A 262 -12.24 4.09 -6.66
N ASP A 263 -11.30 3.14 -6.63
CA ASP A 263 -9.89 3.40 -6.29
C ASP A 263 -9.28 4.34 -7.32
N ILE A 264 -9.50 4.05 -8.61
CA ILE A 264 -9.00 4.87 -9.71
C ILE A 264 -9.52 6.32 -9.59
N ARG A 265 -10.82 6.50 -9.34
CA ARG A 265 -11.41 7.83 -9.13
C ARG A 265 -10.79 8.54 -7.93
N SER A 266 -10.64 7.85 -6.81
CA SER A 266 -9.99 8.37 -5.60
C SER A 266 -8.54 8.79 -5.85
N VAL A 267 -7.82 7.99 -6.65
CA VAL A 267 -6.43 8.25 -7.02
C VAL A 267 -6.30 9.57 -7.79
N PHE A 268 -7.06 9.71 -8.88
CA PHE A 268 -6.98 10.89 -9.74
C PHE A 268 -7.57 12.14 -9.07
N ALA A 269 -8.64 12.02 -8.28
CA ALA A 269 -9.19 13.14 -7.52
C ALA A 269 -8.14 13.73 -6.56
N GLN A 270 -7.40 12.88 -5.84
CA GLN A 270 -6.34 13.35 -4.96
C GLN A 270 -5.15 13.94 -5.74
N ALA A 271 -4.80 13.36 -6.89
CA ALA A 271 -3.73 13.88 -7.73
C ALA A 271 -4.06 15.28 -8.29
N ARG A 272 -5.32 15.53 -8.68
CA ARG A 272 -5.81 16.87 -9.09
C ARG A 272 -5.74 17.87 -7.95
N ARG A 273 -6.12 17.47 -6.72
CA ARG A 273 -6.03 18.34 -5.52
C ARG A 273 -4.61 18.76 -5.18
N LEU A 274 -3.63 17.89 -5.46
CA LEU A 274 -2.21 18.15 -5.20
C LEU A 274 -1.46 18.72 -6.42
N SER A 275 -2.16 19.02 -7.52
CA SER A 275 -1.53 19.56 -8.71
C SER A 275 -0.86 20.92 -8.44
N PRO A 276 0.36 21.17 -8.96
CA PRO A 276 1.18 20.28 -9.80
C PRO A 276 1.81 19.14 -9.01
N CYS A 277 1.71 17.91 -9.51
CA CYS A 277 2.23 16.73 -8.82
C CYS A 277 2.80 15.66 -9.76
N MET A 278 3.60 14.77 -9.20
CA MET A 278 3.98 13.51 -9.83
C MET A 278 3.06 12.39 -9.32
N LEU A 279 2.41 11.67 -10.24
CA LEU A 279 1.59 10.49 -9.94
C LEU A 279 2.32 9.23 -10.41
N VAL A 280 2.76 8.41 -9.47
CA VAL A 280 3.41 7.12 -9.73
C VAL A 280 2.37 6.01 -9.69
N LEU A 281 2.33 5.22 -10.77
CA LEU A 281 1.51 4.02 -10.90
C LEU A 281 2.45 2.83 -11.09
N GLU A 282 2.87 2.21 -9.99
CA GLU A 282 3.76 1.05 -10.06
C GLU A 282 2.97 -0.21 -10.45
N ASP A 283 3.60 -1.07 -11.26
CA ASP A 283 3.03 -2.31 -11.79
C ASP A 283 1.61 -2.10 -12.31
N ILE A 284 1.48 -1.19 -13.30
CA ILE A 284 0.21 -0.69 -13.82
C ILE A 284 -0.71 -1.79 -14.36
N GLU A 285 -0.18 -2.97 -14.70
CA GLU A 285 -0.97 -4.17 -15.00
C GLU A 285 -1.87 -4.63 -13.86
N THR A 286 -1.52 -4.32 -12.60
CA THR A 286 -2.32 -4.62 -11.40
C THR A 286 -3.45 -3.61 -11.20
N ILE A 287 -3.26 -2.39 -11.72
CA ILE A 287 -4.20 -1.27 -11.61
C ILE A 287 -5.19 -1.28 -12.77
N VAL A 288 -4.72 -1.62 -13.98
CA VAL A 288 -5.50 -1.59 -15.22
C VAL A 288 -5.90 -3.01 -15.60
N THR A 289 -7.02 -3.44 -15.02
CA THR A 289 -7.65 -4.74 -15.24
C THR A 289 -8.80 -4.60 -16.24
N SER A 290 -9.43 -5.71 -16.63
CA SER A 290 -10.64 -5.70 -17.47
C SER A 290 -11.77 -4.82 -16.89
N GLU A 291 -11.88 -4.75 -15.57
CA GLU A 291 -12.94 -4.01 -14.87
C GLU A 291 -12.61 -2.52 -14.72
N THR A 292 -11.34 -2.18 -14.46
CA THR A 292 -10.92 -0.79 -14.22
C THR A 292 -10.51 -0.04 -15.48
N ARG A 293 -10.20 -0.75 -16.57
CA ARG A 293 -9.65 -0.20 -17.82
C ARG A 293 -10.37 1.04 -18.33
N SER A 294 -11.69 0.96 -18.49
CA SER A 294 -12.49 2.06 -19.05
C SER A 294 -12.45 3.29 -18.15
N TYR A 295 -12.55 3.10 -16.84
CA TYR A 295 -12.47 4.18 -15.85
C TYR A 295 -11.07 4.80 -15.84
N PHE A 296 -10.02 3.99 -15.82
CA PHE A 296 -8.64 4.47 -15.86
C PHE A 296 -8.35 5.30 -17.10
N PHE A 297 -8.87 4.89 -18.27
CA PHE A 297 -8.70 5.66 -19.50
C PHE A 297 -9.43 6.99 -19.47
N ASN A 298 -10.65 7.02 -18.94
CA ASN A 298 -11.42 8.25 -18.80
C ASN A 298 -10.70 9.25 -17.87
N GLU A 299 -10.17 8.78 -16.76
CA GLU A 299 -9.42 9.60 -15.80
C GLU A 299 -8.10 10.11 -16.39
N LEU A 300 -7.36 9.27 -17.13
CA LEU A 300 -6.06 9.64 -17.72
C LEU A 300 -6.17 10.53 -18.97
N ASP A 301 -7.18 10.29 -19.82
CA ASP A 301 -7.45 11.09 -21.02
C ASP A 301 -7.94 12.50 -20.64
N GLY A 302 -8.48 12.67 -19.43
CA GLY A 302 -8.82 13.98 -18.88
C GLY A 302 -10.23 14.43 -19.25
N LEU A 303 -11.24 13.59 -18.98
CA LEU A 303 -12.63 14.08 -18.92
C LEU A 303 -12.78 15.21 -17.88
N GLU A 304 -11.94 15.19 -16.85
CA GLU A 304 -11.74 16.28 -15.89
C GLU A 304 -10.37 16.96 -16.09
N ASN A 305 -10.19 18.16 -15.54
CA ASN A 305 -8.94 18.91 -15.71
C ASN A 305 -7.74 18.17 -15.08
N ASN A 306 -6.79 17.76 -15.93
CA ASN A 306 -5.57 17.08 -15.54
C ASN A 306 -4.31 17.97 -15.66
N ASP A 307 -4.47 19.30 -15.65
CA ASP A 307 -3.35 20.23 -15.69
C ASP A 307 -2.42 20.03 -14.49
N GLY A 308 -1.11 20.08 -14.75
CA GLY A 308 -0.03 19.91 -13.78
C GLY A 308 0.26 18.46 -13.38
N LEU A 309 -0.40 17.47 -13.99
CA LEU A 309 -0.16 16.04 -13.70
C LEU A 309 0.99 15.46 -14.54
N PHE A 310 2.02 15.00 -13.84
CA PHE A 310 3.12 14.21 -14.41
C PHE A 310 2.99 12.74 -13.99
N VAL A 311 2.46 11.90 -14.88
CA VAL A 311 2.16 10.50 -14.59
C VAL A 311 3.35 9.63 -14.99
N VAL A 312 3.83 8.78 -14.07
CA VAL A 312 4.86 7.77 -14.34
C VAL A 312 4.29 6.40 -14.03
N GLY A 313 4.07 5.60 -15.06
CA GLY A 313 3.70 4.20 -14.93
C GLY A 313 4.92 3.28 -15.01
N SER A 314 4.89 2.14 -14.32
CA SER A 314 5.82 1.04 -14.60
C SER A 314 5.10 -0.25 -14.96
N THR A 315 5.72 -1.08 -15.78
CA THR A 315 5.24 -2.44 -16.09
C THR A 315 6.39 -3.40 -16.31
N ASN A 316 6.20 -4.67 -15.94
CA ASN A 316 7.13 -5.74 -16.27
C ASN A 316 6.78 -6.41 -17.61
N PHE A 317 5.57 -6.20 -18.13
CA PHE A 317 5.03 -6.93 -19.28
C PHE A 317 4.41 -6.00 -20.32
N LEU A 318 5.25 -5.25 -21.04
CA LEU A 318 4.74 -4.28 -22.04
C LEU A 318 3.82 -4.94 -23.09
N ASP A 319 4.12 -6.17 -23.50
CA ASP A 319 3.36 -6.89 -24.53
C ASP A 319 2.00 -7.40 -24.02
N ARG A 320 1.85 -7.56 -22.70
CA ARG A 320 0.58 -7.93 -22.06
C ARG A 320 -0.26 -6.71 -21.68
N LEU A 321 0.35 -5.52 -21.67
CA LEU A 321 -0.33 -4.29 -21.33
C LEU A 321 -1.36 -3.92 -22.39
N ASP A 322 -2.46 -3.34 -21.94
CA ASP A 322 -3.53 -2.92 -22.84
C ASP A 322 -3.00 -2.09 -24.03
N PRO A 323 -3.38 -2.44 -25.28
CA PRO A 323 -2.95 -1.68 -26.46
C PRO A 323 -3.30 -0.19 -26.40
N GLY A 324 -4.34 0.18 -25.67
CA GLY A 324 -4.72 1.56 -25.42
C GLY A 324 -3.72 2.33 -24.55
N LEU A 325 -2.92 1.67 -23.72
CA LEU A 325 -1.83 2.30 -22.95
C LEU A 325 -0.51 2.22 -23.70
N SER A 326 -0.23 1.08 -24.32
CA SER A 326 1.04 0.87 -25.01
C SER A 326 1.07 1.59 -26.36
N LYS A 327 -0.01 1.69 -27.14
CA LYS A 327 0.06 2.23 -28.52
C LYS A 327 -0.44 3.66 -28.68
N ARG A 328 -1.17 4.22 -27.71
CA ARG A 328 -1.80 5.54 -27.83
C ARG A 328 -0.94 6.66 -27.22
N PRO A 329 -0.39 7.59 -28.02
CA PRO A 329 0.55 8.60 -27.53
C PRO A 329 -0.03 9.59 -26.51
N SER A 330 -1.35 9.81 -26.46
CA SER A 330 -2.00 10.81 -25.59
C SER A 330 -2.02 10.46 -24.09
N ARG A 331 -1.59 9.25 -23.73
CA ARG A 331 -1.63 8.68 -22.37
C ARG A 331 -0.24 8.58 -21.79
N PHE A 332 0.62 7.81 -22.45
CA PHE A 332 2.05 7.74 -22.17
C PHE A 332 2.83 8.21 -23.39
N ASP A 333 3.22 9.48 -23.38
CA ASP A 333 3.90 10.15 -24.49
C ASP A 333 5.29 9.60 -24.74
N ARG A 334 5.97 9.12 -23.68
CA ARG A 334 7.32 8.57 -23.74
C ARG A 334 7.39 7.23 -23.02
N LYS A 335 8.20 6.34 -23.59
CA LYS A 335 8.49 5.03 -23.01
C LYS A 335 9.98 4.88 -22.82
N TYR A 336 10.35 4.37 -21.66
CA TYR A 336 11.74 4.10 -21.31
C TYR A 336 11.90 2.60 -21.07
N LEU A 337 12.74 1.98 -21.89
CA LEU A 337 13.12 0.59 -21.72
C LEU A 337 14.19 0.49 -20.63
N PHE A 338 14.01 -0.47 -19.75
CA PHE A 338 14.97 -0.91 -18.73
C PHE A 338 15.35 -2.35 -19.06
N PRO A 339 16.33 -2.57 -19.97
CA PRO A 339 16.72 -3.89 -20.41
C PRO A 339 17.51 -4.62 -19.30
N LEU A 340 17.91 -5.87 -19.57
CA LEU A 340 18.95 -6.52 -18.78
C LEU A 340 20.25 -5.70 -18.86
N PRO A 341 21.01 -5.58 -17.75
CA PRO A 341 22.21 -4.77 -17.72
C PRO A 341 23.26 -5.34 -18.66
N ASN A 342 23.90 -4.45 -19.42
CA ASN A 342 25.06 -4.81 -20.25
C ASN A 342 26.29 -5.10 -19.38
N GLU A 343 27.36 -5.63 -19.97
CA GLU A 343 28.57 -6.00 -19.23
C GLU A 343 29.22 -4.83 -18.47
N HIS A 344 29.17 -3.62 -19.03
CA HIS A 344 29.67 -2.42 -18.36
C HIS A 344 28.84 -2.09 -17.12
N GLU A 345 27.51 -2.10 -17.22
CA GLU A 345 26.59 -1.88 -16.10
C GLU A 345 26.73 -2.95 -15.01
N ARG A 346 26.90 -4.22 -15.40
CA ARG A 346 27.20 -5.31 -14.45
C ARG A 346 28.55 -5.10 -13.77
N THR A 347 29.56 -4.62 -14.49
CA THR A 347 30.88 -4.26 -13.91
C THR A 347 30.74 -3.15 -12.88
N LEU A 348 29.96 -2.10 -13.17
CA LEU A 348 29.66 -1.04 -12.21
C LEU A 348 28.94 -1.58 -10.97
N TYR A 349 28.04 -2.56 -11.13
CA TYR A 349 27.34 -3.20 -10.02
C TYR A 349 28.30 -4.03 -9.14
N CYS A 350 29.24 -4.76 -9.75
CA CYS A 350 30.31 -5.45 -9.03
C CYS A 350 31.23 -4.47 -8.28
N GLU A 351 31.59 -3.35 -8.90
CA GLU A 351 32.37 -2.28 -8.24
C GLU A 351 31.63 -1.67 -7.05
N TYR A 352 30.31 -1.49 -7.15
CA TYR A 352 29.48 -1.07 -6.02
C TYR A 352 29.59 -2.05 -4.84
N TRP A 353 29.51 -3.36 -5.09
CA TRP A 353 29.70 -4.38 -4.06
C TRP A 353 31.13 -4.40 -3.51
N ARG A 354 32.14 -4.18 -4.36
CA ARG A 354 33.54 -4.06 -3.93
C ARG A 354 33.71 -2.91 -2.93
N HIS A 355 33.18 -1.73 -3.23
CA HIS A 355 33.22 -0.58 -2.30
C HIS A 355 32.45 -0.84 -1.00
N LYS A 356 31.30 -1.52 -1.09
CA LYS A 356 30.51 -1.91 0.08
C LYS A 356 31.27 -2.88 1.01
N LEU A 357 32.13 -3.73 0.45
CA LEU A 357 32.91 -4.74 1.16
C LEU A 357 34.32 -4.27 1.55
N GLU A 358 34.78 -3.10 1.09
CA GLU A 358 36.13 -2.57 1.36
C GLU A 358 36.49 -2.49 2.85
N LYS A 359 35.49 -2.32 3.73
CA LYS A 359 35.67 -2.25 5.19
C LYS A 359 35.63 -3.62 5.88
N LYS A 360 35.53 -4.72 5.13
CA LYS A 360 35.45 -6.09 5.66
C LYS A 360 36.78 -6.80 5.39
N PRO A 361 37.67 -6.93 6.39
CA PRO A 361 39.01 -7.49 6.18
C PRO A 361 38.99 -8.97 5.77
N ASP A 362 37.91 -9.69 6.10
CA ASP A 362 37.77 -11.13 5.87
C ASP A 362 37.39 -11.49 4.41
N VAL A 363 37.15 -10.50 3.54
CA VAL A 363 36.74 -10.73 2.15
C VAL A 363 37.70 -10.00 1.19
N GLU A 364 38.57 -10.76 0.52
CA GLU A 364 39.49 -10.20 -0.48
C GLU A 364 38.77 -10.00 -1.82
N PHE A 365 38.50 -8.73 -2.18
CA PHE A 365 37.84 -8.36 -3.44
C PHE A 365 38.69 -7.37 -4.25
N PRO A 366 39.71 -7.84 -4.99
CA PRO A 366 40.52 -6.96 -5.82
C PRO A 366 39.75 -6.52 -7.08
N ARG A 367 40.13 -5.34 -7.61
CA ARG A 367 39.47 -4.69 -8.77
C ARG A 367 39.38 -5.59 -10.02
N LYS A 368 40.30 -6.53 -10.20
CA LYS A 368 40.30 -7.45 -11.35
C LYS A 368 39.14 -8.46 -11.33
N LEU A 369 38.50 -8.70 -10.19
CA LEU A 369 37.34 -9.60 -10.10
C LEU A 369 36.06 -8.96 -10.67
N SER A 370 35.89 -7.64 -10.62
CA SER A 370 34.64 -7.01 -11.06
C SER A 370 34.33 -7.27 -12.54
N PRO A 371 35.27 -7.08 -13.49
CA PRO A 371 35.03 -7.42 -14.89
C PRO A 371 34.83 -8.93 -15.12
N ALA A 372 35.58 -9.79 -14.42
CA ALA A 372 35.44 -11.24 -14.54
C ALA A 372 34.06 -11.72 -14.06
N MET A 373 33.57 -11.20 -12.93
CA MET A 373 32.23 -11.49 -12.40
C MET A 373 31.15 -11.01 -13.36
N ALA A 374 31.29 -9.78 -13.88
CA ALA A 374 30.35 -9.22 -14.85
C ALA A 374 30.29 -10.04 -16.16
N HIS A 375 31.41 -10.63 -16.58
CA HIS A 375 31.50 -11.47 -17.77
C HIS A 375 30.70 -12.77 -17.61
N ILE A 376 30.89 -13.49 -16.50
CA ILE A 376 30.22 -14.79 -16.26
C ILE A 376 28.73 -14.66 -15.91
N THR A 377 28.27 -13.47 -15.50
CA THR A 377 26.86 -13.18 -15.19
C THR A 377 26.12 -12.58 -16.38
N SER A 378 26.41 -13.02 -17.61
CA SER A 378 25.59 -12.63 -18.77
C SER A 378 24.11 -12.91 -18.50
N ASP A 379 23.24 -12.05 -19.01
CA ASP A 379 21.77 -12.18 -18.93
C ASP A 379 21.16 -12.08 -17.51
N PHE A 380 21.97 -11.79 -16.49
CA PHE A 380 21.46 -11.56 -15.14
C PHE A 380 20.87 -10.16 -15.03
N SER A 381 19.70 -10.05 -14.39
CA SER A 381 19.18 -8.76 -13.90
C SER A 381 20.00 -8.25 -12.71
N PHE A 382 19.86 -6.98 -12.35
CA PHE A 382 20.49 -6.49 -11.11
C PHE A 382 19.99 -7.21 -9.86
N ALA A 383 18.74 -7.70 -9.87
CA ALA A 383 18.21 -8.53 -8.78
C ALA A 383 18.92 -9.89 -8.69
N PHE A 384 19.16 -10.57 -9.82
CA PHE A 384 19.94 -11.82 -9.84
C PHE A 384 21.39 -11.61 -9.43
N LEU A 385 22.01 -10.50 -9.87
CA LEU A 385 23.34 -10.12 -9.38
C LEU A 385 23.35 -9.90 -7.87
N GLN A 386 22.35 -9.20 -7.33
CA GLN A 386 22.21 -9.00 -5.90
C GLN A 386 22.14 -10.33 -5.15
N GLU A 387 21.31 -11.25 -5.63
CA GLU A 387 21.16 -12.58 -5.04
C GLU A 387 22.48 -13.35 -5.09
N CYS A 388 23.17 -13.35 -6.23
CA CYS A 388 24.46 -14.01 -6.37
C CYS A 388 25.49 -13.48 -5.36
N PHE A 389 25.59 -12.16 -5.17
CA PHE A 389 26.46 -11.57 -4.13
C PHE A 389 26.04 -11.95 -2.72
N VAL A 390 24.73 -11.91 -2.41
CA VAL A 390 24.22 -12.24 -1.08
C VAL A 390 24.48 -13.71 -0.74
N ALA A 391 24.12 -14.63 -1.64
CA ALA A 391 24.39 -16.06 -1.48
C ALA A 391 25.89 -16.33 -1.30
N THR A 392 26.74 -15.72 -2.13
CA THR A 392 28.20 -15.84 -2.03
C THR A 392 28.70 -15.43 -0.64
N LEU A 393 28.29 -14.25 -0.16
CA LEU A 393 28.74 -13.73 1.14
C LEU A 393 28.22 -14.57 2.31
N LEU A 394 27.01 -15.13 2.21
CA LEU A 394 26.47 -16.02 3.24
C LEU A 394 27.22 -17.36 3.29
N THR A 395 27.57 -17.93 2.14
CA THR A 395 28.39 -19.14 2.06
C THR A 395 29.77 -18.92 2.66
N LEU A 396 30.43 -17.80 2.33
CA LEU A 396 31.72 -17.43 2.92
C LEU A 396 31.62 -17.26 4.44
N ALA A 397 30.57 -16.59 4.93
CA ALA A 397 30.37 -16.38 6.36
C ALA A 397 30.12 -17.69 7.15
N ARG A 398 29.60 -18.74 6.50
CA ARG A 398 29.37 -20.06 7.12
C ARG A 398 30.60 -20.98 7.06
N GLY A 399 31.62 -20.63 6.27
CA GLY A 399 32.76 -21.51 6.02
C GLY A 399 32.41 -22.76 5.20
N GLU A 400 31.29 -22.74 4.48
CA GLU A 400 30.78 -23.85 3.66
C GLU A 400 31.44 -23.88 2.26
N THR A 401 32.71 -23.50 2.15
CA THR A 401 33.41 -23.52 0.86
C THR A 401 33.77 -24.94 0.47
N GLY A 402 33.05 -25.49 -0.51
CA GLY A 402 33.51 -26.68 -1.24
C GLY A 402 34.80 -26.38 -2.00
N LEU A 403 35.73 -27.33 -2.02
CA LEU A 403 36.88 -27.30 -2.91
C LEU A 403 36.37 -27.39 -4.35
N ALA A 404 36.27 -26.26 -5.06
CA ALA A 404 36.04 -26.28 -6.50
C ALA A 404 37.22 -26.97 -7.20
N GLU A 405 36.93 -27.81 -8.19
CA GLU A 405 37.94 -28.38 -9.09
C GLU A 405 38.66 -27.24 -9.81
N LYS A 406 39.99 -27.33 -9.90
CA LYS A 406 40.84 -26.36 -10.59
C LYS A 406 40.52 -26.40 -12.09
N ASP A 407 40.07 -25.28 -12.64
CA ASP A 407 39.99 -25.04 -14.09
C ASP A 407 41.06 -24.02 -14.50
N ASP A 408 41.27 -23.87 -15.82
CA ASP A 408 42.41 -23.24 -16.51
C ASP A 408 42.71 -21.73 -16.21
N ASP A 409 42.08 -21.09 -15.22
CA ASP A 409 42.24 -19.66 -14.89
C ASP A 409 43.05 -19.45 -13.58
N GLU A 410 44.31 -19.89 -13.59
CA GLU A 410 45.20 -20.00 -12.40
C GLU A 410 45.33 -18.72 -11.55
N ASP A 411 45.07 -17.51 -12.08
CA ASP A 411 45.26 -16.23 -11.38
C ASP A 411 43.99 -15.69 -10.67
N LEU A 412 42.79 -16.17 -11.03
CA LEU A 412 41.52 -15.76 -10.39
C LEU A 412 41.06 -16.77 -9.35
N ASP A 413 41.30 -18.06 -9.57
CA ASP A 413 40.89 -19.14 -8.66
C ASP A 413 41.60 -19.11 -7.30
N ARG A 414 42.67 -18.31 -7.16
CA ARG A 414 43.28 -18.03 -5.85
C ARG A 414 42.33 -17.30 -4.88
N TYR A 415 41.34 -16.56 -5.39
CA TYR A 415 40.39 -15.82 -4.57
C TYR A 415 39.21 -16.69 -4.17
N GLU A 416 38.99 -16.87 -2.87
CA GLU A 416 37.85 -17.60 -2.34
C GLU A 416 36.52 -17.00 -2.78
N LEU A 417 36.43 -15.66 -2.73
CA LEU A 417 35.26 -14.92 -3.22
C LEU A 417 34.91 -15.26 -4.67
N TRP A 418 35.92 -15.36 -5.56
CA TRP A 418 35.70 -15.68 -6.97
C TRP A 418 35.15 -17.10 -7.15
N ARG A 419 35.78 -18.09 -6.51
CA ARG A 419 35.34 -19.50 -6.61
C ARG A 419 33.91 -19.68 -6.14
N THR A 420 33.57 -19.10 -4.99
CA THR A 420 32.21 -19.18 -4.44
C THR A 420 31.21 -18.42 -5.33
N PHE A 421 31.57 -17.23 -5.82
CA PHE A 421 30.71 -16.46 -6.71
C PHE A 421 30.42 -17.19 -8.02
N LYS A 422 31.45 -17.78 -8.65
CA LYS A 422 31.31 -18.60 -9.86
C LYS A 422 30.32 -19.74 -9.64
N GLN A 423 30.46 -20.47 -8.53
CA GLN A 423 29.54 -21.56 -8.16
C GLN A 423 28.08 -21.07 -7.98
N GLN A 424 27.87 -19.93 -7.29
CA GLN A 424 26.52 -19.37 -7.11
C GLN A 424 25.92 -18.85 -8.42
N ALA A 425 26.74 -18.24 -9.29
CA ALA A 425 26.30 -17.81 -10.61
C ALA A 425 25.87 -19.00 -11.48
N ASP A 426 26.63 -20.10 -11.47
CA ASP A 426 26.28 -21.32 -12.20
C ASP A 426 24.98 -21.96 -11.67
N ALA A 427 24.75 -21.94 -10.35
CA ALA A 427 23.52 -22.44 -9.74
C ALA A 427 22.30 -21.60 -10.16
N LEU A 428 22.36 -20.28 -10.00
CA LEU A 428 21.28 -19.36 -10.41
C LEU A 428 21.00 -19.43 -11.91
N ARG A 429 22.02 -19.63 -12.74
CA ARG A 429 21.86 -19.79 -14.18
C ARG A 429 21.05 -21.03 -14.56
N LYS A 430 21.23 -22.14 -13.82
CA LYS A 430 20.41 -23.35 -14.02
C LYS A 430 18.94 -23.08 -13.69
N GLU A 431 18.67 -22.40 -12.59
CA GLU A 431 17.31 -22.03 -12.18
C GLU A 431 16.62 -21.13 -13.22
N ILE A 432 17.31 -20.11 -13.75
CA ILE A 432 16.78 -19.22 -14.80
C ILE A 432 16.40 -20.03 -16.05
N ASN A 433 17.26 -20.96 -16.48
CA ASN A 433 17.04 -21.79 -17.66
C ASN A 433 15.86 -22.77 -17.44
N ASP A 434 15.72 -23.32 -16.24
CA ASP A 434 14.62 -24.21 -15.89
C ASP A 434 13.27 -23.46 -15.85
N GLU A 435 13.23 -22.23 -15.30
CA GLU A 435 12.04 -21.37 -15.31
C GLU A 435 11.63 -20.95 -16.72
N THR A 436 12.60 -20.60 -17.57
CA THR A 436 12.31 -20.26 -18.98
C THR A 436 11.83 -21.47 -19.79
N ALA A 437 12.36 -22.66 -19.52
CA ALA A 437 11.86 -23.91 -20.11
C ALA A 437 10.43 -24.23 -19.66
N PHE A 438 10.09 -23.99 -18.39
CA PHE A 438 8.74 -24.20 -17.87
C PHE A 438 7.74 -23.18 -18.42
N GLY A 439 8.14 -21.91 -18.51
CA GLY A 439 7.32 -20.83 -19.09
C GLY A 439 7.05 -21.01 -20.59
N SER A 440 7.99 -21.57 -21.35
CA SER A 440 7.81 -21.87 -22.77
C SER A 440 6.89 -23.08 -23.02
N SER A 441 6.77 -24.02 -22.06
CA SER A 441 5.87 -25.17 -22.15
C SER A 441 4.39 -24.78 -21.96
N MET A 442 4.10 -23.77 -21.12
CA MET A 442 2.76 -23.19 -20.98
C MET A 442 2.28 -22.39 -22.21
N HIS A 443 3.17 -22.06 -23.16
CA HIS A 443 2.84 -21.28 -24.36
C HIS A 443 2.11 -22.07 -25.46
N LEU A 444 1.87 -23.38 -25.28
CA LEU A 444 1.30 -24.26 -26.31
C LEU A 444 -0.08 -24.88 -25.97
N GLY A 445 -0.78 -24.39 -24.96
CA GLY A 445 -2.09 -24.98 -24.61
C GLY A 445 -2.96 -24.13 -23.70
N TRP A 446 -3.39 -22.96 -24.16
CA TRP A 446 -4.51 -22.22 -23.57
C TRP A 446 -5.55 -22.01 -24.67
N SER A 447 -6.39 -23.02 -24.89
CA SER A 447 -7.71 -22.85 -25.50
C SER A 447 -8.69 -22.47 -24.39
N ASP A 448 -9.49 -21.44 -24.65
CA ASP A 448 -10.57 -20.96 -23.78
C ASP A 448 -11.59 -22.08 -23.49
N ASP A 449 -11.40 -22.80 -22.39
CA ASP A 449 -12.44 -23.51 -21.63
C ASP A 449 -11.78 -24.25 -20.44
N VAL A 450 -11.79 -23.63 -19.26
CA VAL A 450 -11.58 -24.36 -18.00
C VAL A 450 -12.67 -24.00 -17.01
N THR A 451 -13.66 -24.90 -16.96
CA THR A 451 -14.65 -25.00 -15.90
C THR A 451 -13.95 -25.44 -14.61
N LEU A 452 -14.17 -24.70 -13.52
CA LEU A 452 -13.70 -25.01 -12.17
C LEU A 452 -14.33 -26.33 -11.67
N ALA A 453 -13.60 -27.44 -11.83
CA ALA A 453 -13.89 -28.68 -11.13
C ALA A 453 -13.18 -28.70 -9.77
N THR A 454 -13.94 -28.48 -8.71
CA THR A 454 -13.50 -28.70 -7.33
C THR A 454 -13.24 -30.19 -7.09
N ASN A 455 -12.01 -30.56 -6.75
CA ASN A 455 -11.72 -31.91 -6.28
C ASN A 455 -10.95 -31.86 -4.95
N SER A 456 -11.69 -31.93 -3.86
CA SER A 456 -11.18 -32.18 -2.51
C SER A 456 -10.99 -33.68 -2.31
N LYS A 457 -9.77 -34.12 -2.03
CA LYS A 457 -9.42 -35.26 -1.13
C LYS A 457 -7.93 -35.62 -1.22
N ALA A 458 -7.18 -35.34 -0.15
CA ALA A 458 -6.10 -36.21 0.31
C ALA A 458 -5.77 -35.89 1.79
N PRO A 459 -5.29 -36.88 2.58
CA PRO A 459 -5.49 -36.94 4.02
C PRO A 459 -4.29 -36.44 4.85
N VAL A 460 -4.58 -35.93 6.06
CA VAL A 460 -3.57 -35.54 7.06
C VAL A 460 -3.12 -36.79 7.83
N ALA A 461 -1.83 -37.13 7.73
CA ALA A 461 -1.18 -38.15 8.54
C ALA A 461 -0.65 -37.53 9.85
N THR A 462 -1.12 -38.04 10.98
CA THR A 462 -0.57 -37.74 12.31
C THR A 462 0.58 -38.69 12.60
N SER A 463 1.79 -38.14 12.84
CA SER A 463 2.88 -38.89 13.46
C SER A 463 3.15 -38.29 14.83
N SER A 464 3.05 -39.16 15.84
CA SER A 464 3.37 -38.89 17.23
C SER A 464 4.84 -39.22 17.46
N THR A 465 5.59 -38.33 18.11
CA THR A 465 6.90 -38.67 18.65
C THR A 465 6.95 -38.23 20.10
N SER A 466 7.14 -39.20 20.97
CA SER A 466 7.25 -39.10 22.41
C SER A 466 8.69 -38.74 22.79
N ILE A 467 8.87 -37.69 23.61
CA ILE A 467 10.10 -37.46 24.36
C ILE A 467 9.72 -37.22 25.81
N THR A 468 10.35 -37.98 26.70
CA THR A 468 10.12 -38.01 28.15
C THR A 468 11.22 -37.25 28.91
N LYS A 469 10.81 -36.65 30.05
CA LYS A 469 11.56 -36.38 31.31
C LYS A 469 12.68 -35.32 31.33
N ASN A 470 12.53 -34.22 32.10
CA ASN A 470 12.77 -34.13 33.56
C ASN A 470 12.77 -32.68 34.16
N ALA A 471 12.03 -32.54 35.28
CA ALA A 471 12.22 -31.69 36.49
C ALA A 471 11.99 -30.15 36.46
N PRO A 472 11.63 -29.51 37.61
CA PRO A 472 10.83 -29.97 38.76
C PRO A 472 9.57 -29.09 39.03
N HIS A 473 8.52 -29.73 39.54
CA HIS A 473 7.31 -29.10 40.06
C HIS A 473 7.55 -28.49 41.45
N SER A 474 7.20 -27.21 41.63
CA SER A 474 6.66 -26.70 42.90
C SER A 474 5.15 -26.52 42.74
N ALA A 475 4.40 -27.18 43.59
CA ALA A 475 2.98 -27.48 43.46
C ALA A 475 2.07 -26.26 43.59
N ILE A 476 1.14 -26.12 42.64
CA ILE A 476 -0.23 -25.64 42.90
C ILE A 476 -1.14 -26.81 42.51
N ASN A 477 -1.36 -27.70 43.48
CA ASN A 477 -2.38 -28.73 43.39
C ASN A 477 -3.70 -28.14 43.90
N SER A 478 -4.53 -27.66 42.99
CA SER A 478 -5.98 -27.70 43.15
C SER A 478 -6.56 -28.09 41.80
N ARG A 479 -6.80 -29.39 41.63
CA ARG A 479 -7.60 -29.92 40.52
C ARG A 479 -9.04 -29.47 40.73
N GLU A 480 -9.37 -28.31 40.19
CA GLU A 480 -10.74 -27.99 39.78
C GLU A 480 -10.76 -27.93 38.25
N SER A 481 -11.58 -28.81 37.68
CA SER A 481 -12.18 -28.75 36.33
C SER A 481 -11.55 -27.77 35.34
N THR A 482 -10.71 -28.25 34.43
CA THR A 482 -10.47 -27.57 33.14
C THR A 482 -11.69 -27.75 32.23
N THR A 483 -12.82 -27.19 32.63
CA THR A 483 -13.88 -26.83 31.70
C THR A 483 -13.48 -25.50 31.09
N LEU A 484 -13.23 -25.47 29.78
CA LEU A 484 -13.29 -24.21 29.03
C LEU A 484 -14.59 -23.50 29.44
N PRO A 485 -14.57 -22.18 29.69
CA PRO A 485 -15.78 -21.46 30.06
C PRO A 485 -16.85 -21.73 29.00
N ASP A 486 -18.07 -22.07 29.45
CA ASP A 486 -19.20 -22.25 28.56
C ASP A 486 -19.49 -20.92 27.84
N LEU A 487 -19.03 -20.82 26.60
CA LEU A 487 -19.21 -19.64 25.76
C LEU A 487 -20.69 -19.37 25.45
N ARG A 488 -21.61 -20.31 25.75
CA ARG A 488 -23.07 -20.07 25.66
C ARG A 488 -23.55 -19.05 26.70
N GLY A 489 -22.79 -18.83 27.77
CA GLY A 489 -23.03 -17.73 28.72
C GLY A 489 -22.52 -16.36 28.25
N LEU A 490 -21.67 -16.33 27.20
CA LEU A 490 -21.19 -15.12 26.52
C LEU A 490 -22.00 -14.79 25.26
N ALA A 491 -22.95 -15.64 24.89
CA ALA A 491 -23.96 -15.27 23.90
C ALA A 491 -24.74 -14.07 24.46
N LEU A 492 -24.65 -12.92 23.78
CA LEU A 492 -25.53 -11.79 24.03
C LEU A 492 -26.96 -12.28 23.90
N ARG A 493 -27.62 -12.48 25.04
CA ARG A 493 -29.07 -12.64 25.08
C ARG A 493 -29.63 -11.26 24.77
N ASP A 494 -30.54 -11.14 23.82
CA ASP A 494 -31.19 -9.86 23.46
C ASP A 494 -31.78 -9.15 24.69
N GLU A 495 -32.11 -9.92 25.74
CA GLU A 495 -32.62 -9.47 27.04
C GLU A 495 -31.59 -8.70 27.91
N LEU A 496 -30.29 -8.83 27.64
CA LEU A 496 -29.18 -8.18 28.37
C LEU A 496 -28.65 -6.92 27.68
N LEU A 497 -29.09 -6.65 26.45
CA LEU A 497 -28.90 -5.33 25.84
C LEU A 497 -29.76 -4.33 26.63
N PRO A 498 -29.25 -3.14 27.00
CA PRO A 498 -30.10 -2.12 27.58
C PRO A 498 -31.28 -1.89 26.65
N GLN A 499 -32.49 -2.20 27.11
CA GLN A 499 -33.71 -1.89 26.35
C GLN A 499 -33.78 -0.38 26.21
N LEU A 500 -33.39 0.10 25.03
CA LEU A 500 -33.54 1.49 24.67
C LEU A 500 -35.03 1.81 24.71
N PRO A 501 -35.48 2.83 25.46
CA PRO A 501 -36.89 2.98 25.80
C PRO A 501 -37.65 3.62 24.65
N TYR A 502 -37.93 2.90 23.55
CA TYR A 502 -38.74 3.49 22.48
C TYR A 502 -39.71 2.50 21.83
N ALA A 503 -40.97 2.93 21.82
CA ALA A 503 -42.04 2.40 21.01
C ALA A 503 -41.76 2.65 19.53
N TYR A 504 -42.05 1.63 18.72
CA TYR A 504 -41.94 1.63 17.28
C TYR A 504 -42.79 2.75 16.65
N GLN A 505 -42.15 3.82 16.16
CA GLN A 505 -42.78 4.74 15.22
C GLN A 505 -42.28 4.44 13.81
N LYS A 506 -43.19 3.92 13.00
CA LYS A 506 -43.01 3.68 11.57
C LYS A 506 -42.92 5.03 10.85
N ARG A 507 -41.71 5.55 10.68
CA ARG A 507 -41.44 6.63 9.72
C ARG A 507 -40.38 6.15 8.75
N SER A 508 -40.72 6.19 7.47
CA SER A 508 -39.84 5.96 6.34
C SER A 508 -38.74 7.01 6.35
N PHE A 509 -37.50 6.60 6.57
CA PHE A 509 -36.33 7.46 6.35
C PHE A 509 -35.80 7.19 4.94
N ILE A 510 -35.63 8.27 4.18
CA ILE A 510 -34.93 8.25 2.90
C ILE A 510 -33.44 8.09 3.22
N ASN A 511 -32.79 7.12 2.57
CA ASN A 511 -31.36 6.92 2.64
C ASN A 511 -30.64 8.18 2.12
N SER A 512 -29.91 8.88 2.99
CA SER A 512 -29.17 10.10 2.63
C SER A 512 -27.76 9.83 2.10
N ALA A 513 -27.39 8.56 1.84
CA ALA A 513 -26.15 8.22 1.15
C ALA A 513 -26.21 8.42 -0.38
N ALA A 514 -27.30 8.99 -0.92
CA ALA A 514 -27.31 9.52 -2.28
C ALA A 514 -26.69 10.93 -2.27
N ILE A 515 -25.42 11.01 -2.66
CA ILE A 515 -24.80 12.26 -3.09
C ILE A 515 -25.52 12.68 -4.39
N GLU A 516 -26.60 13.45 -4.28
CA GLU A 516 -27.08 14.26 -5.40
C GLU A 516 -26.20 15.51 -5.48
N GLU A 517 -25.16 15.47 -6.31
CA GLU A 517 -24.54 16.68 -6.83
C GLU A 517 -25.57 17.40 -7.72
N ARG A 518 -26.28 18.36 -7.14
CA ARG A 518 -26.82 19.49 -7.88
C ARG A 518 -26.13 20.74 -7.39
N LEU A 519 -25.09 21.13 -8.12
CA LEU A 519 -24.57 22.49 -8.11
C LEU A 519 -25.26 23.29 -9.23
N PRO A 520 -25.38 24.62 -9.05
CA PRO A 520 -26.38 25.48 -9.68
C PRO A 520 -26.31 25.61 -11.21
#